data_AF-A0A1C6F5W6-F1
#
_entry.id   AF-A0A1C6F5W6-F1
#
_cell.length_a   1.000
_cell.length_b   1.000
_cell.length_c   1.000
_cell.angle_alpha   90.00
_cell.angle_beta   90.00
_cell.angle_gamma   90.00
#
_symmetry.space_group_name_H-M   'P 1'
#
loop_
_entity.id
_entity.type
_entity.pdbx_description
1 polymer ?
#
loop_
_entity_poly.entity_id
_entity_poly.type
_entity_poly.pdbx_seq_one_letter_code
_entity_poly.pdbx_strand_id
1 'polypeptide(L)'
;MSYRCTISFKIIEPTELYSFLLQYKQECLKNYVNIAEENCLCSPVWRENQDTSFIDLKTLENAEELEQKTEIWVKNHVFKYRWFYLADKKLLGIYAVPTSVYHLFDSTLQFQNSCDQDYDYDYWNNIPLFKSIADKYRYMSNDEMIKEYEKRRNEKWVSEDSVSEYYIKTFIYEDIWDMIENTLYNDKEVLHISLLGEYDYFITEKFFKETVKAVNEYLRKMY
;
A
#
# COMPACT_ATOMS: atom_id res chain seq x y z
N MET A 1 2.27 -12.38 -13.94
CA MET A 1 3.16 -11.28 -13.52
C MET A 1 3.35 -11.38 -12.02
N SER A 2 4.57 -11.23 -11.47
CA SER A 2 4.74 -11.17 -10.01
C SER A 2 4.34 -9.79 -9.48
N TYR A 3 3.70 -9.73 -8.31
CA TYR A 3 3.31 -8.48 -7.65
C TYR A 3 3.47 -8.58 -6.14
N ARG A 4 3.73 -7.42 -5.54
CA ARG A 4 3.63 -7.18 -4.10
C ARG A 4 3.14 -5.75 -3.90
N CYS A 5 2.02 -5.58 -3.22
CA CYS A 5 1.47 -4.26 -2.93
C CYS A 5 0.77 -4.23 -1.57
N THR A 6 0.71 -3.06 -0.97
CA THR A 6 -0.07 -2.80 0.24
C THR A 6 -1.24 -1.91 -0.13
N ILE A 7 -2.44 -2.25 0.32
CA ILE A 7 -3.67 -1.49 0.06
C ILE A 7 -4.34 -1.19 1.40
N SER A 8 -4.65 0.08 1.63
CA SER A 8 -5.44 0.52 2.76
C SER A 8 -6.88 0.76 2.35
N PHE A 9 -7.80 0.16 3.08
CA PHE A 9 -9.21 0.10 2.78
C PHE A 9 -10.03 0.95 3.74
N LYS A 10 -11.00 1.65 3.18
CA LYS A 10 -12.02 2.38 3.95
C LYS A 10 -13.41 2.04 3.45
N ILE A 11 -14.28 1.61 4.34
CA ILE A 11 -15.71 1.47 4.11
C ILE A 11 -16.31 2.86 4.25
N ILE A 12 -16.80 3.41 3.15
CA ILE A 12 -17.23 4.80 3.10
C ILE A 12 -18.30 5.03 2.05
N GLU A 13 -19.31 5.84 2.39
CA GLU A 13 -20.34 6.24 1.44
C GLU A 13 -19.78 7.16 0.35
N PRO A 14 -20.30 7.11 -0.88
CA PRO A 14 -19.81 7.95 -1.98
C PRO A 14 -19.87 9.45 -1.63
N THR A 15 -20.86 9.86 -0.83
CA THR A 15 -21.08 11.23 -0.39
C THR A 15 -20.01 11.75 0.58
N GLU A 16 -19.30 10.85 1.26
CA GLU A 16 -18.28 11.19 2.27
C GLU A 16 -16.86 11.12 1.70
N LEU A 17 -16.70 10.53 0.50
CA LEU A 17 -15.41 10.25 -0.12
C LEU A 17 -14.51 11.48 -0.24
N TYR A 18 -15.06 12.60 -0.71
CA TYR A 18 -14.30 13.84 -0.86
C TYR A 18 -13.77 14.35 0.49
N SER A 19 -14.62 14.38 1.51
CA SER A 19 -14.26 14.83 2.86
C SER A 19 -13.16 13.94 3.46
N PHE A 20 -13.25 12.62 3.26
CA PHE A 20 -12.21 11.68 3.68
C PHE A 20 -10.89 11.91 2.95
N LEU A 21 -10.89 12.10 1.63
CA LEU A 21 -9.66 12.37 0.88
C LEU A 21 -8.99 13.68 1.32
N LEU A 22 -9.80 14.69 1.70
CA LEU A 22 -9.27 15.92 2.27
C LEU A 22 -8.66 15.70 3.67
N GLN A 23 -9.31 14.91 4.53
CA GLN A 23 -8.77 14.52 5.83
C GLN A 23 -7.46 13.74 5.65
N TYR A 24 -7.43 12.76 4.75
CA TYR A 24 -6.24 11.98 4.40
C TYR A 24 -5.10 12.89 3.97
N LYS A 25 -5.37 13.84 3.05
CA LYS A 25 -4.38 14.86 2.65
C LYS A 25 -3.82 15.61 3.86
N GLN A 26 -4.69 16.15 4.71
CA GLN A 26 -4.27 16.93 5.87
C GLN A 26 -3.42 16.09 6.84
N GLU A 27 -3.79 14.84 7.07
CA GLU A 27 -3.08 13.97 8.00
C GLU A 27 -1.71 13.54 7.46
N CYS A 28 -1.59 13.27 6.16
CA CYS A 28 -0.28 13.07 5.53
C CYS A 28 0.61 14.30 5.66
N LEU A 29 0.07 15.50 5.42
CA LEU A 29 0.84 16.75 5.54
C LEU A 29 1.25 17.06 6.98
N LYS A 30 0.47 16.67 7.99
CA LYS A 30 0.87 16.78 9.40
C LYS A 30 1.98 15.80 9.77
N ASN A 31 1.96 14.60 9.20
CA ASN A 31 2.91 13.51 9.50
C ASN A 31 4.09 13.45 8.51
N TYR A 32 4.40 14.55 7.81
CA TYR A 32 5.43 14.57 6.77
C TYR A 32 6.82 14.13 7.27
N VAL A 33 7.13 14.36 8.56
CA VAL A 33 8.38 13.91 9.21
C VAL A 33 8.48 12.39 9.20
N ASN A 34 7.45 11.69 9.67
CA ASN A 34 7.41 10.23 9.67
C ASN A 34 7.43 9.66 8.25
N ILE A 35 6.78 10.34 7.30
CA ILE A 35 6.80 9.94 5.89
C ILE A 35 8.22 10.09 5.32
N ALA A 36 8.95 11.16 5.69
CA ALA A 36 10.34 11.35 5.29
C ALA A 36 11.25 10.24 5.84
N GLU A 37 11.09 9.89 7.11
CA GLU A 37 11.81 8.78 7.75
C GLU A 37 11.51 7.43 7.07
N GLU A 38 10.24 7.12 6.82
CA GLU A 38 9.82 5.86 6.16
C GLU A 38 10.40 5.72 4.75
N ASN A 39 10.60 6.84 4.05
CA ASN A 39 11.03 6.86 2.65
C ASN A 39 12.50 7.26 2.45
N CYS A 40 13.26 7.55 3.51
CA CYS A 40 14.55 8.22 3.39
C CYS A 40 15.58 7.40 2.58
N LEU A 41 15.56 6.06 2.69
CA LEU A 41 16.46 5.17 1.95
C LEU A 41 16.09 5.03 0.46
N CYS A 42 14.90 5.48 0.07
CA CYS A 42 14.47 5.54 -1.32
C CYS A 42 14.71 6.92 -1.95
N SER A 43 15.10 7.92 -1.15
CA SER A 43 15.24 9.31 -1.57
C SER A 43 16.48 9.56 -2.44
N PRO A 44 16.47 10.65 -3.25
CA PRO A 44 17.68 11.14 -3.92
C PRO A 44 18.82 11.43 -2.93
N VAL A 45 18.50 11.93 -1.73
CA VAL A 45 19.47 12.21 -0.67
C VAL A 45 20.29 10.97 -0.33
N TRP A 46 19.64 9.83 -0.10
CA TRP A 46 20.34 8.57 0.14
C TRP A 46 21.12 8.11 -1.08
N ARG A 47 20.44 8.04 -2.24
CA ARG A 47 21.00 7.44 -3.47
C ARG A 47 22.28 8.14 -3.95
N GLU A 48 22.36 9.45 -3.80
CA GLU A 48 23.51 10.24 -4.28
C GLU A 48 24.63 10.38 -3.23
N ASN A 49 24.43 9.91 -2.00
CA ASN A 49 25.37 10.10 -0.89
C ASN A 49 25.69 8.80 -0.12
N GLN A 50 25.50 7.63 -0.72
CA GLN A 50 25.71 6.32 -0.07
C GLN A 50 27.15 6.11 0.44
N ASP A 51 28.13 6.71 -0.24
CA ASP A 51 29.56 6.57 0.10
C ASP A 51 30.03 7.60 1.15
N THR A 52 29.12 8.45 1.65
CA THR A 52 29.45 9.48 2.64
C THR A 52 29.12 9.02 4.05
N SER A 53 29.89 9.48 5.05
CA SER A 53 29.59 9.20 6.46
C SER A 53 28.59 10.18 7.08
N PHE A 54 28.46 11.37 6.48
CA PHE A 54 27.57 12.43 6.94
C PHE A 54 27.34 13.47 5.84
N ILE A 55 26.12 13.97 5.75
CA ILE A 55 25.68 15.01 4.81
C ILE A 55 25.48 16.32 5.59
N ASP A 56 26.33 17.31 5.35
CA ASP A 56 26.15 18.69 5.83
C ASP A 56 25.70 19.60 4.68
N LEU A 57 24.44 20.04 4.72
CA LEU A 57 23.85 20.91 3.71
C LEU A 57 24.57 22.26 3.58
N LYS A 58 25.32 22.72 4.59
CA LYS A 58 26.05 23.99 4.52
C LYS A 58 27.30 23.92 3.65
N THR A 59 27.88 22.74 3.52
CA THR A 59 29.14 22.52 2.80
C THR A 59 28.95 21.70 1.53
N LEU A 60 27.74 21.16 1.31
CA LEU A 60 27.41 20.36 0.14
C LEU A 60 27.26 21.26 -1.09
N GLU A 61 28.21 21.17 -2.02
CA GLU A 61 28.25 22.01 -3.23
C GLU A 61 26.99 21.87 -4.10
N ASN A 62 26.38 20.68 -4.14
CA ASN A 62 25.18 20.37 -4.93
C ASN A 62 23.88 20.37 -4.09
N ALA A 63 23.85 21.06 -2.94
CA ALA A 63 22.68 21.07 -2.06
C ALA A 63 21.38 21.53 -2.75
N GLU A 64 21.46 22.57 -3.59
CA GLU A 64 20.30 23.11 -4.32
C GLU A 64 19.77 22.12 -5.37
N GLU A 65 20.66 21.48 -6.12
CA GLU A 65 20.28 20.42 -7.08
C GLU A 65 19.63 19.24 -6.37
N LEU A 66 20.19 18.83 -5.22
CA LEU A 66 19.67 17.73 -4.42
C LEU A 66 18.28 18.05 -3.84
N GLU A 67 18.06 19.30 -3.42
CA GLU A 67 16.75 19.79 -3.00
C GLU A 67 15.72 19.71 -4.14
N GLN A 68 16.06 20.19 -5.34
CA GLN A 68 15.17 20.14 -6.51
C GLN A 68 14.81 18.71 -6.92
N LYS A 69 15.80 17.79 -6.94
CA LYS A 69 15.54 16.37 -7.20
C LYS A 69 14.63 15.77 -6.15
N THR A 70 14.84 16.13 -4.88
CA THR A 70 13.99 15.68 -3.78
C THR A 70 12.58 16.22 -3.94
N GLU A 71 12.40 17.49 -4.30
CA GLU A 71 11.08 18.09 -4.57
C GLU A 71 10.31 17.32 -5.65
N ILE A 72 10.95 17.06 -6.80
CA ILE A 72 10.35 16.30 -7.91
C ILE A 72 9.97 14.89 -7.44
N TRP A 73 10.85 14.21 -6.71
CA TRP A 73 10.59 12.88 -6.18
C TRP A 73 9.42 12.87 -5.20
N VAL A 74 9.40 13.81 -4.26
CA VAL A 74 8.36 13.93 -3.23
C VAL A 74 6.99 14.19 -3.88
N LYS A 75 6.90 15.12 -4.83
CA LYS A 75 5.65 15.45 -5.54
C LYS A 75 5.14 14.31 -6.41
N ASN A 76 6.03 13.57 -7.08
CA ASN A 76 5.61 12.56 -8.07
C ASN A 76 5.48 11.14 -7.52
N HIS A 77 6.14 10.83 -6.39
CA HIS A 77 6.21 9.46 -5.88
C HIS A 77 5.83 9.33 -4.41
N VAL A 78 6.19 10.28 -3.54
CA VAL A 78 5.94 10.15 -2.10
C VAL A 78 4.53 10.58 -1.73
N PHE A 79 4.07 11.72 -2.26
CA PHE A 79 2.74 12.29 -1.97
C PHE A 79 1.74 12.14 -3.11
N LYS A 80 2.00 11.20 -4.03
CA LYS A 80 1.10 10.88 -5.14
C LYS A 80 0.63 9.44 -5.00
N TYR A 81 -0.66 9.27 -4.73
CA TYR A 81 -1.25 7.96 -4.46
C TYR A 81 -2.20 7.54 -5.56
N ARG A 82 -2.20 6.25 -5.87
CA ARG A 82 -3.21 5.59 -6.70
C ARG A 82 -4.35 5.15 -5.80
N TRP A 83 -5.59 5.35 -6.24
CA TRP A 83 -6.77 4.90 -5.50
C TRP A 83 -7.90 4.45 -6.43
N PHE A 84 -8.80 3.63 -5.89
CA PHE A 84 -9.99 3.13 -6.56
C PHE A 84 -11.16 3.12 -5.60
N TYR A 85 -12.39 3.15 -6.14
CA TYR A 85 -13.60 3.08 -5.34
C TYR A 85 -14.60 2.12 -5.97
N LEU A 86 -14.91 1.04 -5.24
CA LEU A 86 -15.93 0.07 -5.62
C LEU A 86 -17.28 0.58 -5.10
N ALA A 87 -17.98 1.35 -5.93
CA ALA A 87 -19.17 2.09 -5.53
C ALA A 87 -20.31 1.18 -5.03
N ASP A 88 -20.52 0.03 -5.67
CA ASP A 88 -21.52 -0.97 -5.26
C ASP A 88 -21.17 -1.65 -3.93
N LYS A 89 -19.89 -1.61 -3.53
CA LYS A 89 -19.38 -2.16 -2.27
C LYS A 89 -19.12 -1.11 -1.20
N LYS A 90 -19.23 0.18 -1.55
CA LYS A 90 -18.88 1.32 -0.68
C LYS A 90 -17.47 1.20 -0.11
N LEU A 91 -16.53 0.76 -0.94
CA LEU A 91 -15.18 0.41 -0.52
C LEU A 91 -14.15 1.23 -1.30
N LEU A 92 -13.43 2.07 -0.57
CA LEU A 92 -12.25 2.79 -1.06
C LEU A 92 -11.00 1.94 -0.81
N GLY A 93 -10.12 1.88 -1.80
CA GLY A 93 -8.75 1.37 -1.65
C GLY A 93 -7.74 2.43 -2.07
N ILE A 94 -6.70 2.63 -1.25
CA ILE A 94 -5.55 3.49 -1.57
C ILE A 94 -4.27 2.66 -1.46
N TYR A 95 -3.45 2.71 -2.50
CA TYR A 95 -2.19 1.96 -2.56
C TYR A 95 -1.08 2.65 -1.79
N ALA A 96 -0.29 1.85 -1.06
CA ALA A 96 0.97 2.24 -0.43
C ALA A 96 0.89 3.52 0.42
N VAL A 97 -0.17 3.66 1.22
CA VAL A 97 -0.28 4.79 2.14
C VAL A 97 0.79 4.68 3.23
N PRO A 98 1.25 5.81 3.81
CA PRO A 98 2.23 5.77 4.89
C PRO A 98 1.70 5.13 6.16
N THR A 99 2.58 4.48 6.91
CA THR A 99 2.22 3.81 8.17
C THR A 99 1.64 4.76 9.21
N SER A 100 2.12 6.01 9.24
CA SER A 100 1.67 7.07 10.15
C SER A 100 0.18 7.43 10.00
N VAL A 101 -0.44 7.09 8.86
CA VAL A 101 -1.85 7.41 8.58
C VAL A 101 -2.76 6.17 8.50
N TYR A 102 -2.25 4.98 8.85
CA TYR A 102 -3.06 3.75 8.86
C TYR A 102 -4.30 3.85 9.74
N HIS A 103 -4.24 4.64 10.82
CA HIS A 103 -5.35 4.86 11.75
C HIS A 103 -6.59 5.49 11.11
N LEU A 104 -6.50 6.06 9.91
CA LEU A 104 -7.65 6.58 9.17
C LEU A 104 -8.47 5.47 8.49
N PHE A 105 -7.84 4.34 8.20
CA PHE A 105 -8.39 3.23 7.42
C PHE A 105 -8.95 2.14 8.33
N ASP A 106 -9.89 1.36 7.81
CA ASP A 106 -10.48 0.25 8.56
C ASP A 106 -9.56 -0.97 8.54
N SER A 107 -8.79 -1.14 7.46
CA SER A 107 -7.77 -2.19 7.36
C SER A 107 -6.67 -1.80 6.37
N THR A 108 -5.45 -2.28 6.61
CA THR A 108 -4.34 -2.21 5.65
C THR A 108 -3.82 -3.62 5.41
N LEU A 109 -3.89 -4.09 4.17
CA LEU A 109 -3.61 -5.47 3.79
C LEU A 109 -2.48 -5.52 2.76
N GLN A 110 -1.60 -6.51 2.90
CA GLN A 110 -0.58 -6.84 1.92
C GLN A 110 -1.10 -7.90 0.97
N PHE A 111 -0.88 -7.69 -0.33
CA PHE A 111 -1.17 -8.62 -1.41
C PHE A 111 0.13 -8.94 -2.12
N GLN A 112 0.42 -10.23 -2.26
CA GLN A 112 1.60 -10.73 -2.95
C GLN A 112 1.27 -12.06 -3.59
N ASN A 113 1.67 -12.25 -4.84
CA ASN A 113 1.68 -13.59 -5.41
C ASN A 113 3.04 -14.27 -5.21
N SER A 114 3.05 -15.59 -5.36
CA SER A 114 4.22 -16.44 -5.11
C SER A 114 4.69 -16.45 -3.64
N CYS A 115 3.81 -16.13 -2.70
CA CYS A 115 3.95 -16.47 -1.29
C CYS A 115 2.93 -17.52 -0.90
N ASP A 116 3.29 -18.36 0.05
CA ASP A 116 2.32 -19.26 0.68
C ASP A 116 1.23 -18.43 1.35
N GLN A 117 -0.01 -18.88 1.22
CA GLN A 117 -1.19 -18.24 1.81
C GLN A 117 -1.26 -18.60 3.31
N ASP A 118 -0.21 -18.25 4.04
CA ASP A 118 -0.03 -18.53 5.47
C ASP A 118 -0.51 -17.34 6.30
N TYR A 119 -1.82 -17.12 6.28
CA TYR A 119 -2.49 -16.09 7.07
C TYR A 119 -3.62 -16.71 7.90
N ASP A 120 -3.97 -16.09 9.02
CA ASP A 120 -5.14 -16.49 9.81
C ASP A 120 -6.43 -16.02 9.14
N TYR A 121 -7.52 -16.80 9.22
CA TYR A 121 -8.82 -16.42 8.63
C TYR A 121 -9.29 -15.02 9.06
N ASP A 122 -8.94 -14.62 10.28
CA ASP A 122 -9.33 -13.33 10.84
C ASP A 122 -8.62 -12.13 10.20
N TYR A 123 -7.61 -12.37 9.35
CA TYR A 123 -6.92 -11.35 8.55
C TYR A 123 -7.90 -10.49 7.72
N TRP A 124 -9.02 -11.06 7.29
CA TRP A 124 -10.02 -10.40 6.45
C TRP A 124 -11.16 -9.73 7.25
N ASN A 125 -11.21 -9.89 8.57
CA ASN A 125 -12.40 -9.57 9.38
C ASN A 125 -12.75 -8.09 9.43
N ASN A 126 -11.75 -7.21 9.28
CA ASN A 126 -11.95 -5.76 9.40
C ASN A 126 -12.70 -5.16 8.21
N ILE A 127 -12.84 -5.90 7.10
CA ILE A 127 -13.64 -5.50 5.94
C ILE A 127 -14.78 -6.52 5.77
N PRO A 128 -16.05 -6.16 6.06
CA PRO A 128 -17.18 -7.09 6.03
C PRO A 128 -17.35 -7.84 4.70
N LEU A 129 -17.04 -7.18 3.57
CA LEU A 129 -17.02 -7.81 2.26
C LEU A 129 -16.01 -8.96 2.21
N PHE A 130 -14.77 -8.71 2.63
CA PHE A 130 -13.70 -9.72 2.61
C PHE A 130 -13.97 -10.82 3.63
N LYS A 131 -14.47 -10.46 4.81
CA LYS A 131 -14.95 -11.43 5.81
C LYS A 131 -16.02 -12.36 5.23
N SER A 132 -16.99 -11.82 4.49
CA SER A 132 -18.06 -12.64 3.90
C SER A 132 -17.52 -13.66 2.87
N ILE A 133 -16.49 -13.28 2.12
CA ILE A 133 -15.78 -14.17 1.20
C ILE A 133 -15.03 -15.23 2.02
N ALA A 134 -14.28 -14.83 3.04
CA ALA A 134 -13.56 -15.77 3.91
C ALA A 134 -14.50 -16.78 4.60
N ASP A 135 -15.62 -16.31 5.15
CA ASP A 135 -16.63 -17.14 5.82
C ASP A 135 -17.27 -18.15 4.86
N LYS A 136 -17.59 -17.74 3.62
CA LYS A 136 -18.13 -18.64 2.58
C LYS A 136 -17.26 -19.89 2.43
N TYR A 137 -15.95 -19.72 2.34
CA TYR A 137 -14.99 -20.81 2.17
C TYR A 137 -14.74 -21.57 3.47
N ARG A 138 -14.63 -20.85 4.60
CA ARG A 138 -14.42 -21.45 5.92
C ARG A 138 -15.53 -22.41 6.35
N TYR A 139 -16.77 -22.10 5.96
CA TYR A 139 -17.95 -22.91 6.31
C TYR A 139 -18.45 -23.80 5.17
N MET A 140 -17.75 -23.81 4.03
CA MET A 140 -18.07 -24.68 2.90
C MET A 140 -17.81 -26.15 3.29
N SER A 141 -18.71 -27.05 2.91
CA SER A 141 -18.49 -28.48 3.13
C SER A 141 -17.34 -29.00 2.27
N ASN A 142 -16.72 -30.13 2.68
CA ASN A 142 -15.62 -30.71 1.92
C ASN A 142 -16.02 -31.08 0.48
N ASP A 143 -17.23 -31.62 0.28
CA ASP A 143 -17.75 -31.97 -1.05
C ASP A 143 -17.92 -30.74 -1.96
N GLU A 144 -18.35 -29.61 -1.39
CA GLU A 144 -18.46 -28.34 -2.12
C GLU A 144 -17.08 -27.77 -2.44
N MET A 145 -16.12 -27.85 -1.49
CA MET A 145 -14.74 -27.42 -1.71
C MET A 145 -14.05 -28.23 -2.81
N ILE A 146 -14.28 -29.54 -2.87
CA ILE A 146 -13.77 -30.40 -3.95
C ILE A 146 -14.31 -29.91 -5.30
N LYS A 147 -15.63 -29.71 -5.42
CA LYS A 147 -16.24 -29.22 -6.66
C LYS A 147 -15.70 -27.85 -7.08
N GLU A 148 -15.50 -26.95 -6.13
CA GLU A 148 -14.95 -25.62 -6.40
C GLU A 148 -13.48 -25.72 -6.85
N TYR A 149 -12.68 -26.58 -6.22
CA TYR A 149 -11.32 -26.89 -6.67
C TYR A 149 -11.31 -27.38 -8.11
N GLU A 150 -12.10 -28.42 -8.40
CA GLU A 150 -12.11 -29.06 -9.72
C GLU A 150 -12.53 -28.08 -10.81
N LYS A 151 -13.51 -27.24 -10.50
CA LYS A 151 -13.98 -26.17 -11.38
C LYS A 151 -12.89 -25.13 -11.64
N ARG A 152 -12.19 -24.64 -10.60
CA ARG A 152 -11.20 -23.56 -10.73
C ARG A 152 -9.92 -24.01 -11.41
N ARG A 153 -9.43 -25.19 -11.04
CA ARG A 153 -8.18 -25.73 -11.56
C ARG A 153 -8.37 -26.51 -12.85
N ASN A 154 -9.62 -26.83 -13.21
CA ASN A 154 -9.95 -27.67 -14.36
C ASN A 154 -9.25 -29.04 -14.29
N GLU A 155 -9.17 -29.59 -13.08
CA GLU A 155 -8.45 -30.82 -12.74
C GLU A 155 -9.26 -31.60 -11.71
N LYS A 156 -9.25 -32.94 -11.77
CA LYS A 156 -9.96 -33.76 -10.78
C LYS A 156 -9.23 -33.75 -9.44
N TRP A 157 -9.97 -33.71 -8.35
CA TRP A 157 -9.40 -33.95 -7.03
C TRP A 157 -9.07 -35.43 -6.90
N VAL A 158 -7.80 -35.73 -6.66
CA VAL A 158 -7.27 -37.12 -6.64
C VAL A 158 -6.89 -37.59 -5.25
N SER A 159 -7.02 -36.75 -4.22
CA SER A 159 -6.76 -37.14 -2.83
C SER A 159 -8.01 -37.76 -2.20
N GLU A 160 -7.81 -38.78 -1.36
CA GLU A 160 -8.86 -39.34 -0.50
C GLU A 160 -9.14 -38.44 0.72
N ASP A 161 -8.24 -37.49 1.00
CA ASP A 161 -8.34 -36.54 2.10
C ASP A 161 -9.14 -35.28 1.73
N SER A 162 -9.56 -34.55 2.77
CA SER A 162 -10.19 -33.24 2.62
C SER A 162 -9.30 -32.24 1.89
N VAL A 163 -9.91 -31.27 1.20
CA VAL A 163 -9.18 -30.15 0.61
C VAL A 163 -8.37 -29.44 1.69
N SER A 164 -7.07 -29.26 1.45
CA SER A 164 -6.18 -28.67 2.45
C SER A 164 -6.53 -27.21 2.71
N GLU A 165 -6.24 -26.75 3.93
CA GLU A 165 -6.45 -25.35 4.34
C GLU A 165 -5.73 -24.36 3.41
N TYR A 166 -4.60 -24.78 2.83
CA TYR A 166 -3.88 -24.02 1.81
C TYR A 166 -4.77 -23.63 0.63
N TYR A 167 -5.54 -24.56 0.07
CA TYR A 167 -6.41 -24.27 -1.08
C TYR A 167 -7.61 -23.39 -0.68
N ILE A 168 -8.14 -23.59 0.53
CA ILE A 168 -9.20 -22.73 1.08
C ILE A 168 -8.71 -21.28 1.16
N LYS A 169 -7.54 -21.04 1.78
CA LYS A 169 -6.92 -19.72 1.86
C LYS A 169 -6.54 -19.15 0.49
N THR A 170 -6.14 -20.01 -0.44
CA THR A 170 -5.86 -19.61 -1.83
C THR A 170 -7.11 -19.10 -2.53
N PHE A 171 -8.24 -19.79 -2.43
CA PHE A 171 -9.47 -19.34 -3.09
C PHE A 171 -10.07 -18.08 -2.46
N ILE A 172 -9.96 -17.91 -1.15
CA ILE A 172 -10.33 -16.65 -0.48
C ILE A 172 -9.49 -15.50 -1.03
N TYR A 173 -8.17 -15.71 -1.11
CA TYR A 173 -7.25 -14.71 -1.62
C TYR A 173 -7.55 -14.37 -3.08
N GLU A 174 -7.74 -15.37 -3.94
CA GLU A 174 -8.11 -15.19 -5.35
C GLU A 174 -9.41 -14.42 -5.52
N ASP A 175 -10.48 -14.77 -4.79
CA ASP A 175 -11.76 -14.07 -4.91
C ASP A 175 -11.67 -12.59 -4.52
N ILE A 176 -10.87 -12.28 -3.49
CA ILE A 176 -10.64 -10.89 -3.07
C ILE A 176 -9.74 -10.18 -4.09
N TRP A 177 -8.67 -10.84 -4.53
CA TRP A 177 -7.70 -10.26 -5.45
C TRP A 177 -8.29 -10.02 -6.83
N ASP A 178 -9.01 -10.97 -7.41
CA ASP A 178 -9.64 -10.86 -8.74
C ASP A 178 -10.60 -9.66 -8.83
N MET A 179 -11.23 -9.31 -7.70
CA MET A 179 -12.10 -8.13 -7.62
C MET A 179 -11.34 -6.80 -7.72
N ILE A 180 -10.06 -6.76 -7.30
CA ILE A 180 -9.27 -5.52 -7.19
C ILE A 180 -8.05 -5.49 -8.13
N GLU A 181 -7.62 -6.63 -8.69
CA GLU A 181 -6.39 -6.75 -9.47
C GLU A 181 -6.34 -5.78 -10.65
N ASN A 182 -7.47 -5.65 -11.36
CA ASN A 182 -7.58 -4.73 -12.48
C ASN A 182 -7.27 -3.28 -12.08
N THR A 183 -7.59 -2.90 -10.84
CA THR A 183 -7.29 -1.55 -10.35
C THR A 183 -5.78 -1.34 -10.14
N LEU A 184 -4.97 -2.40 -9.98
CA LEU A 184 -3.51 -2.26 -9.90
C LEU A 184 -2.86 -1.96 -11.26
N TYR A 185 -3.35 -2.57 -12.34
CA TYR A 185 -2.69 -2.52 -13.65
C TYR A 185 -3.39 -1.66 -14.70
N ASN A 186 -4.66 -1.31 -14.49
CA ASN A 186 -5.44 -0.54 -15.45
C ASN A 186 -5.59 0.92 -15.00
N ASP A 187 -4.78 1.81 -15.57
CA ASP A 187 -4.83 3.26 -15.28
C ASP A 187 -6.18 3.91 -15.64
N LYS A 188 -7.03 3.25 -16.44
CA LYS A 188 -8.37 3.74 -16.76
C LYS A 188 -9.39 3.51 -15.64
N GLU A 189 -9.12 2.58 -14.74
CA GLU A 189 -10.03 2.16 -13.65
C GLU A 189 -9.64 2.78 -12.30
N VAL A 190 -8.63 3.65 -12.30
CA VAL A 190 -8.13 4.29 -11.08
C VAL A 190 -8.00 5.78 -11.25
N LEU A 191 -7.89 6.45 -10.11
CA LEU A 191 -7.55 7.85 -10.04
C LEU A 191 -6.23 8.02 -9.29
N HIS A 192 -5.53 9.09 -9.63
CA HIS A 192 -4.35 9.53 -8.89
C HIS A 192 -4.70 10.77 -8.08
N ILE A 193 -4.32 10.78 -6.82
CA ILE A 193 -4.40 11.96 -5.95
C ILE A 193 -3.00 12.46 -5.66
N SER A 194 -2.74 13.72 -6.02
CA SER A 194 -1.55 14.44 -5.56
C SER A 194 -1.92 15.19 -4.28
N LEU A 195 -1.26 14.85 -3.18
CA LEU A 195 -1.49 15.55 -1.91
C LEU A 195 -0.77 16.90 -1.86
N LEU A 196 0.29 17.07 -2.65
CA LEU A 196 0.99 18.33 -2.83
C LEU A 196 0.50 19.05 -4.09
N GLY A 197 0.21 20.33 -3.95
CA GLY A 197 -0.04 21.27 -5.04
C GLY A 197 1.22 21.98 -5.50
N GLU A 198 1.07 22.84 -6.49
CA GLU A 198 2.15 23.63 -7.09
C GLU A 198 2.86 24.53 -6.06
N TYR A 199 2.09 25.09 -5.12
CA TYR A 199 2.56 26.06 -4.14
C TYR A 199 2.98 25.47 -2.78
N ASP A 200 3.06 24.15 -2.65
CA ASP A 200 3.45 23.49 -1.38
C ASP A 200 4.98 23.45 -1.17
N TYR A 201 5.72 24.43 -1.71
CA TYR A 201 7.19 24.52 -1.63
C TYR A 201 7.72 24.46 -0.20
N PHE A 202 7.02 25.09 0.74
CA PHE A 202 7.40 25.09 2.15
C PHE A 202 7.36 23.68 2.77
N ILE A 203 6.41 22.83 2.35
CA ILE A 203 6.34 21.44 2.81
C ILE A 203 7.48 20.63 2.18
N THR A 204 7.75 20.82 0.89
CA THR A 204 8.83 20.08 0.22
C THR A 204 10.21 20.44 0.73
N GLU A 205 10.47 21.73 1.03
CA GLU A 205 11.72 22.19 1.66
C GLU A 205 11.92 21.56 3.04
N LYS A 206 10.86 21.56 3.87
CA LYS A 206 10.88 20.90 5.19
C LYS A 206 11.09 19.41 5.08
N PHE A 207 10.40 18.76 4.15
CA PHE A 207 10.54 17.34 3.89
C PHE A 207 11.97 16.98 3.49
N PHE A 208 12.61 17.79 2.63
CA PHE A 208 14.02 17.61 2.27
C PHE A 208 14.94 17.66 3.49
N LYS A 209 14.79 18.65 4.38
CA LYS A 209 15.59 18.76 5.60
C LYS A 209 15.41 17.56 6.54
N GLU A 210 14.18 17.11 6.74
CA GLU A 210 13.91 15.91 7.54
C GLU A 210 14.45 14.63 6.88
N THR A 211 14.40 14.54 5.55
CA THR A 211 14.99 13.42 4.80
C THR A 211 16.50 13.36 5.02
N VAL A 212 17.20 14.49 4.93
CA VAL A 212 18.65 14.58 5.19
C VAL A 212 18.97 14.18 6.62
N LYS A 213 18.17 14.64 7.59
CA LYS A 213 18.33 14.25 8.99
C LYS A 213 18.16 12.73 9.17
N ALA A 214 17.10 12.14 8.60
CA ALA A 214 16.85 10.71 8.67
C ALA A 214 18.00 9.91 8.01
N VAL A 215 18.46 10.31 6.83
CA VAL A 215 19.61 9.69 6.16
C VAL A 215 20.88 9.74 7.03
N ASN A 216 21.18 10.90 7.63
CA ASN A 216 22.33 11.02 8.54
C ASN A 216 22.21 10.12 9.77
N GLU A 217 21.00 9.92 10.31
CA GLU A 217 20.78 8.96 11.39
C GLU A 217 21.00 7.50 10.95
N TYR A 218 20.66 7.16 9.72
CA TYR A 218 20.99 5.85 9.14
C TYR A 218 22.50 5.68 8.92
N LEU A 219 23.19 6.66 8.32
CA LEU A 219 24.63 6.61 8.09
C LEU A 219 25.42 6.44 9.39
N ARG A 220 25.02 7.14 10.47
CA ARG A 220 25.61 6.99 11.81
C ARG A 220 25.45 5.61 12.45
N LYS A 221 24.52 4.78 11.97
CA LYS A 221 24.35 3.41 12.45
C LYS A 221 25.19 2.42 11.65
N MET A 222 25.67 2.81 10.47
CA MET A 222 26.48 1.98 9.57
C MET A 222 28.00 2.15 9.81
N TYR A 223 28.42 3.29 10.35
CA TYR A 223 29.81 3.64 10.67
C TYR A 223 29.99 3.92 12.16
#